data_AF-A0A373MPK9-F1
#
_entry.id   AF-A0A373MPK9-F1
#
_cell.length_a   1.000
_cell.length_b   1.000
_cell.length_c   1.000
_cell.angle_alpha   90.00
_cell.angle_beta   90.00
_cell.angle_gamma   90.00
#
_symmetry.space_group_name_H-M   'P 1'
#
loop_
_entity.id
_entity.type
_entity.pdbx_description
1 polymer ?
#
loop_
_entity_poly.entity_id
_entity_poly.type
_entity_poly.pdbx_seq_one_letter_code
_entity_poly.pdbx_strand_id
1 'polypeptide(L)' 'MERKEFLMDNITELSERICDCISDGYDDEEWREDAIDKMTVALEKCPDEDIIIAFTRLCERVEEFMA' A
#
# COMPACT_ATOMS: atom_id res chain seq x y z
N MET A 1 3.82 23.10 0.41
CA MET A 1 3.58 21.69 0.78
C MET A 1 4.77 20.93 0.25
N GLU A 2 5.65 20.47 1.13
CA GLU A 2 6.84 19.73 0.71
C GLU A 2 6.41 18.34 0.22
N ARG A 3 6.94 17.88 -0.93
CA ARG A 3 6.61 16.57 -1.55
C ARG A 3 6.57 15.40 -0.57
N LYS A 4 7.41 15.47 0.47
CA LYS A 4 7.57 14.45 1.50
C LYS A 4 6.34 14.29 2.39
N GLU A 5 5.62 15.37 2.66
CA GLU A 5 4.43 15.37 3.53
C GLU A 5 3.20 14.79 2.79
N PHE A 6 3.07 15.08 1.48
CA PHE A 6 2.04 14.47 0.61
C PHE A 6 2.23 12.97 0.39
N LEU A 7 3.48 12.49 0.45
CA LEU A 7 3.82 11.08 0.31
C LEU A 7 3.51 10.28 1.59
N MET A 8 3.62 10.89 2.78
CA MET A 8 3.47 10.18 4.06
C MET A 8 2.01 9.84 4.37
N ASP A 9 1.07 10.77 4.15
CA ASP A 9 -0.37 10.48 4.27
C ASP A 9 -0.86 9.44 3.23
N ASN A 10 -0.10 9.26 2.15
CA ASN A 10 -0.35 8.26 1.10
C ASN A 10 0.15 6.85 1.45
N ILE A 11 1.06 6.67 2.43
CA ILE A 11 1.69 5.36 2.65
C ILE A 11 0.73 4.39 3.32
N THR A 12 -0.04 4.82 4.33
CA THR A 12 -1.04 3.95 4.97
C THR A 12 -2.12 3.54 3.97
N GLU A 13 -2.63 4.49 3.18
CA GLU A 13 -3.61 4.20 2.11
C GLU A 13 -3.02 3.23 1.07
N LEU A 14 -1.76 3.43 0.67
CA LEU A 14 -1.09 2.51 -0.24
C LEU A 14 -0.92 1.11 0.36
N SER A 15 -0.59 1.00 1.66
CA SER A 15 -0.50 -0.29 2.35
C SER A 15 -1.84 -1.04 2.35
N GLU A 16 -2.93 -0.34 2.65
CA GLU A 16 -4.28 -0.91 2.60
C GLU A 16 -4.62 -1.41 1.20
N ARG A 17 -4.37 -0.58 0.18
CA ARG A 17 -4.60 -0.94 -1.23
C ARG A 17 -3.76 -2.13 -1.68
N ILE A 18 -2.49 -2.20 -1.26
CA ILE A 18 -1.63 -3.35 -1.55
C ILE A 18 -2.21 -4.61 -0.90
N CYS A 19 -2.61 -4.55 0.37
CA CYS A 19 -3.23 -5.67 1.07
C CYS A 19 -4.53 -6.10 0.37
N ASP A 20 -5.40 -5.16 0.00
CA ASP A 20 -6.66 -5.46 -0.67
C ASP A 20 -6.45 -6.03 -2.08
N CYS A 21 -5.42 -5.58 -2.81
CA CYS A 21 -5.08 -6.12 -4.14
C CYS A 21 -4.45 -7.52 -4.10
N ILE A 22 -3.74 -7.85 -3.02
CA ILE A 22 -3.06 -9.15 -2.87
C ILE A 22 -3.99 -10.18 -2.22
N SER A 23 -4.86 -9.74 -1.32
CA SER A 23 -5.79 -10.61 -0.62
C SER A 23 -6.83 -11.18 -1.57
N ASP A 24 -7.02 -12.50 -1.53
CA ASP A 24 -8.08 -13.19 -2.26
C ASP A 24 -9.42 -13.23 -1.50
N GLY A 25 -9.50 -12.52 -0.36
CA GLY A 25 -10.65 -12.50 0.53
C GLY A 25 -10.76 -13.70 1.48
N TYR A 26 -9.76 -14.59 1.49
CA TYR A 26 -9.62 -15.68 2.46
C TYR A 26 -8.46 -15.47 3.46
N ASP A 27 -7.72 -14.37 3.36
CA ASP A 27 -6.80 -13.98 4.45
C ASP A 27 -7.64 -13.75 5.71
N ASP A 28 -7.38 -14.55 6.75
CA ASP A 28 -8.03 -14.40 8.04
C ASP A 28 -7.93 -12.93 8.46
N GLU A 29 -9.08 -12.24 8.53
CA GLU A 29 -9.18 -10.81 8.90
C GLU A 29 -8.43 -10.50 10.21
N GLU A 30 -8.22 -11.53 11.04
CA GLU A 30 -7.38 -11.55 12.23
C GLU A 30 -5.99 -10.94 12.02
N TRP A 31 -5.39 -11.10 10.83
CA TRP A 31 -4.03 -10.61 10.54
C TRP A 31 -3.99 -9.38 9.65
N ARG A 32 -5.13 -8.88 9.18
CA ARG A 32 -5.18 -7.77 8.22
C ARG A 32 -4.56 -6.50 8.79
N GLU A 33 -4.90 -6.16 10.04
CA GLU A 33 -4.36 -4.98 10.72
C GLU A 33 -2.83 -5.06 10.88
N ASP A 34 -2.31 -6.18 11.39
CA ASP A 34 -0.87 -6.40 11.55
C ASP A 34 -0.12 -6.44 10.21
N ALA A 35 -0.76 -6.93 9.14
CA ALA A 35 -0.20 -6.90 7.79
C ALA A 35 -0.09 -5.47 7.25
N ILE A 36 -1.15 -4.66 7.40
CA ILE A 36 -1.15 -3.24 7.00
C ILE A 36 -0.11 -2.44 7.79
N ASP A 37 0.00 -2.67 9.09
CA ASP A 37 0.98 -1.99 9.95
C ASP A 37 2.41 -2.32 9.53
N LYS A 38 2.72 -3.60 9.31
CA LYS A 38 4.04 -4.03 8.84
C LYS A 38 4.37 -3.47 7.46
N MET A 39 3.39 -3.43 6.55
CA MET A 39 3.56 -2.83 5.22
C MET A 39 3.84 -1.34 5.32
N THR A 40 3.07 -0.62 6.13
CA THR A 40 3.22 0.83 6.35
C THR A 40 4.62 1.14 6.87
N VAL A 41 5.08 0.44 7.91
CA VAL A 41 6.44 0.59 8.46
C VAL A 41 7.52 0.27 7.42
N ALA A 42 7.29 -0.70 6.54
CA ALA A 42 8.25 -1.05 5.49
C ALA A 42 8.33 0.03 4.40
N LEU A 43 7.19 0.56 3.96
CA LEU A 43 7.10 1.62 2.96
C LEU A 43 7.63 2.95 3.48
N GLU A 44 7.36 3.31 4.74
CA GLU A 44 7.95 4.50 5.39
C GLU A 44 9.48 4.46 5.44
N LYS A 45 10.05 3.27 5.59
CA LYS A 45 11.51 3.05 5.61
C LYS A 45 12.10 2.86 4.22
N CYS A 46 11.27 2.78 3.17
CA CYS A 46 11.74 2.59 1.82
C CYS A 46 12.47 3.87 1.36
N PRO A 47 13.78 3.81 1.08
CA PRO A 47 14.53 5.00 0.68
C PRO A 47 14.31 5.38 -0.79
N ASP A 48 13.62 4.52 -1.56
CA ASP A 48 13.48 4.63 -3.01
C ASP A 48 12.03 4.97 -3.37
N GLU A 49 11.83 6.21 -3.81
CA GLU A 49 10.52 6.71 -4.23
C GLU A 49 9.99 5.99 -5.48
N ASP A 50 10.86 5.46 -6.35
CA ASP A 50 10.42 4.76 -7.56
C ASP A 50 9.72 3.44 -7.23
N ILE A 51 10.09 2.80 -6.11
CA ILE A 51 9.41 1.59 -5.61
C ILE A 51 8.00 1.93 -5.15
N ILE A 52 7.82 3.04 -4.42
CA ILE A 52 6.51 3.51 -3.96
C ILE A 52 5.61 3.79 -5.17
N ILE A 53 6.13 4.53 -6.16
CA ILE A 53 5.39 4.84 -7.40
C ILE A 53 4.99 3.57 -8.15
N ALA A 54 5.89 2.58 -8.24
CA ALA A 54 5.60 1.32 -8.91
C ALA A 54 4.45 0.55 -8.23
N PHE A 55 4.44 0.49 -6.90
CA PHE A 55 3.34 -0.13 -6.15
C PHE A 55 2.02 0.62 -6.32
N THR A 56 2.03 1.95 -6.27
CA THR A 56 0.82 2.75 -6.51
C THR A 56 0.21 2.43 -7.87
N ARG A 57 1.02 2.43 -8.94
CA ARG A 57 0.56 2.10 -10.30
C ARG A 57 0.08 0.66 -10.46
N LEU A 58 0.70 -0.26 -9.71
CA LEU A 58 0.27 -1.66 -9.72
C LEU A 58 -1.12 -1.80 -9.08
N CYS A 59 -1.37 -1.15 -7.94
CA CYS A 59 -2.68 -1.14 -7.29
C CYS A 59 -3.74 -0.53 -8.21
N GLU A 60 -3.47 0.65 -8.80
CA GLU A 60 -4.36 1.29 -9.78
C GLU A 60 -4.76 0.33 -10.90
N ARG A 61 -3.78 -0.41 -11.46
CA ARG A 61 -4.07 -1.35 -12.54
C ARG A 61 -4.89 -2.56 -12.09
N VAL A 62 -4.64 -3.10 -10.90
CA VAL A 62 -5.38 -4.25 -10.38
C VAL A 62 -6.81 -3.85 -10.03
N GLU A 63 -6.99 -2.70 -9.39
CA GLU A 63 -8.30 -2.11 -9.10
C GLU A 63 -9.12 -1.87 -10.38
N GLU A 64 -8.50 -1.35 -11.45
CA GLU A 64 -9.12 -1.22 -12.77
C GLU A 64 -9.59 -2.56 -13.36
N PHE A 65 -8.89 -3.67 -13.07
CA PHE A 65 -9.28 -5.00 -13.55
C PHE A 65 -10.39 -5.65 -12.72
N MET A 66 -10.56 -5.23 -11.47
CA MET A 66 -11.58 -5.76 -10.55
C MET A 66 -12.90 -4.99 -10.57
N ALA A 67 -12.92 -3.80 -11.19
CA ALA A 67 -14.10 -2.94 -11.37
C ALA A 67 -15.01 -3.39 -12.53
#